data_AF-A0AAD9IVK4-F1
#
_entry.id   AF-A0AAD9IVK4-F1
#
_cell.length_a   1.000
_cell.length_b   1.000
_cell.length_c   1.000
_cell.angle_alpha   90.00
_cell.angle_beta   90.00
_cell.angle_gamma   90.00
#
_symmetry.space_group_name_H-M   'P 1'
#
loop_
_entity.id
_entity.type
_entity.pdbx_description
1 polymer ?
#
loop_
_entity_poly.entity_id
_entity_poly.type
_entity_poly.pdbx_seq_one_letter_code
_entity_poly.pdbx_strand_id
1 'polypeptide(L)'
;MHANVLMVFCLIRACSAKTFDLSNSGITYFPNSVSWVVSYMKLDHNLIRHVDYIKPYPYLAIFNLHDNLLTQFPNFTNITDTLTEIYLGKNWIRYIPSQLMDILTNLTILEMSNNQLTIIPDVPGPAHTLYRLDLASNDFSDFPALSRLGRRLEDMNLANNSITEVRLGHLEQLPSLKSLDLSLNKLSSFPNLCLYAGNSVDVSLSSNPLICDRKMAYVKLAENQGILNRTDELTCVQPPHLQNTAWTDIAVSDLYDHFSDNRIELLSCHITDIANMRCTLLTVITELQTPSMVRCAMMCLSQPNCLVYAFLADTSTCTLIGADHNSDEVDGLEHLNRMFMFC
;
A
#
# COMPACT_ATOMS: atom_id res chain seq x y z
N MET A 1 41.00 48.82 12.05
CA MET A 1 41.10 48.37 10.65
C MET A 1 40.36 47.04 10.56
N HIS A 2 39.02 47.02 10.65
CA HIS A 2 38.08 47.14 9.52
C HIS A 2 38.45 46.25 8.32
N ALA A 3 38.04 44.98 8.39
CA ALA A 3 37.76 44.19 7.20
C ALA A 3 36.25 43.92 7.17
N ASN A 4 35.56 44.73 6.37
CA ASN A 4 34.15 44.59 6.02
C ASN A 4 33.92 43.24 5.35
N VAL A 5 33.18 42.34 5.99
CA VAL A 5 32.47 41.27 5.28
C VAL A 5 31.02 41.73 5.20
N LEU A 6 30.62 42.11 3.99
CA LEU A 6 29.30 42.66 3.69
C LEU A 6 28.18 41.76 4.20
N MET A 7 27.44 42.31 5.16
CA MET A 7 26.05 42.04 5.41
C MET A 7 25.25 42.49 4.17
N VAL A 8 25.02 41.59 3.21
CA VAL A 8 24.07 41.85 2.11
C VAL A 8 22.67 41.53 2.62
N PHE A 9 21.93 42.58 2.96
CA PHE A 9 20.48 42.57 3.07
C PHE A 9 19.87 42.05 1.75
N CYS A 10 19.25 40.85 1.72
CA CYS A 10 18.24 40.54 0.70
C CYS A 10 16.95 41.24 1.14
N LEU A 11 16.89 42.57 0.94
CA LEU A 11 15.66 43.33 0.96
C LEU A 11 15.02 43.20 -0.42
N ILE A 12 13.82 42.60 -0.46
CA ILE A 12 12.82 42.71 -1.53
C ILE A 12 13.08 41.86 -2.79
N ARG A 13 12.25 40.79 -2.90
CA ARG A 13 11.83 40.05 -4.10
C ARG A 13 12.86 39.15 -4.79
N ALA A 14 12.57 37.84 -4.74
CA ALA A 14 13.14 36.76 -5.54
C ALA A 14 14.65 36.47 -5.33
N CYS A 15 15.06 36.18 -4.08
CA CYS A 15 16.26 35.38 -3.86
C CYS A 15 15.89 33.93 -4.29
N SER A 16 16.42 33.46 -5.43
CA SER A 16 16.27 32.09 -5.92
C SER A 16 16.57 31.07 -4.82
N ALA A 17 15.84 29.94 -4.81
CA ALA A 17 16.15 28.78 -3.99
C ALA A 17 17.65 28.49 -4.03
N LYS A 18 18.38 28.73 -2.92
CA LYS A 18 19.82 28.48 -2.88
C LYS A 18 20.03 27.05 -2.44
N THR A 19 20.43 26.22 -3.39
CA THR A 19 20.98 24.90 -3.11
C THR A 19 22.37 25.08 -2.50
N PHE A 20 22.60 24.46 -1.35
CA PHE A 20 23.92 24.24 -0.78
C PHE A 20 24.29 22.78 -1.02
N ASP A 21 25.37 22.54 -1.77
CA ASP A 21 25.78 21.21 -2.21
C ASP A 21 27.19 20.90 -1.77
N LEU A 22 27.32 19.89 -0.91
CA LEU A 22 28.57 19.21 -0.55
C LEU A 22 28.43 17.70 -0.74
N SER A 23 27.62 17.25 -1.70
CA SER A 23 27.52 15.83 -2.03
C SER A 23 28.91 15.27 -2.40
N ASN A 24 29.20 14.03 -2.04
CA ASN A 24 30.44 13.35 -2.44
C ASN A 24 31.73 14.14 -2.12
N SER A 25 31.76 14.82 -0.97
CA SER A 25 32.88 15.68 -0.56
C SER A 25 33.75 15.05 0.54
N GLY A 26 33.43 13.83 0.97
CA GLY A 26 34.16 13.11 2.01
C GLY A 26 34.07 13.76 3.40
N ILE A 27 33.09 14.65 3.63
CA ILE A 27 32.92 15.31 4.92
C ILE A 27 32.46 14.31 5.98
N THR A 28 32.99 14.44 7.19
CA THR A 28 32.74 13.50 8.30
C THR A 28 31.83 14.08 9.38
N TYR A 29 31.47 15.36 9.27
CA TYR A 29 30.67 16.11 10.23
C TYR A 29 29.70 17.05 9.51
N PHE A 30 28.61 17.41 10.19
CA PHE A 30 27.63 18.35 9.66
C PHE A 30 28.18 19.79 9.61
N PRO A 31 28.13 20.49 8.46
CA PRO A 31 28.71 21.82 8.31
C PRO A 31 27.81 22.92 8.90
N ASN A 32 28.04 23.29 10.16
CA ASN A 32 27.24 24.31 10.86
C ASN A 32 27.40 25.76 10.36
N SER A 33 28.40 26.03 9.51
CA SER A 33 28.71 27.38 8.99
C SER A 33 27.90 27.77 7.75
N VAL A 34 26.89 26.99 7.36
CA VAL A 34 26.09 27.22 6.14
C VAL A 34 25.19 28.45 6.27
N SER A 35 24.96 29.14 5.15
CA SER A 35 24.10 30.32 5.09
C SER A 35 22.64 30.01 5.45
N TRP A 36 21.95 30.93 6.14
CA TRP A 36 20.56 30.76 6.59
C TRP A 36 19.51 30.82 5.46
N VAL A 37 19.89 31.33 4.28
CA VAL A 37 18.99 31.45 3.10
C VAL A 37 18.93 30.20 2.21
N VAL A 38 19.45 29.07 2.70
CA VAL A 38 19.46 27.79 1.96
C VAL A 38 18.07 27.16 2.00
N SER A 39 17.60 26.70 0.85
CA SER A 39 16.31 26.01 0.70
C SER A 39 16.43 24.53 0.39
N TYR A 40 17.58 24.12 -0.15
CA TYR A 40 17.91 22.72 -0.40
C TYR A 40 19.36 22.47 0.07
N MET A 41 19.52 21.63 1.08
CA MET A 41 20.81 21.18 1.59
C MET A 41 21.12 19.77 1.11
N LYS A 42 22.13 19.63 0.25
CA LYS A 42 22.63 18.36 -0.28
C LYS A 42 23.95 17.98 0.40
N LEU A 43 23.90 16.95 1.23
CA LEU A 43 25.05 16.39 1.96
C LEU A 43 25.18 14.87 1.70
N ASP A 44 24.61 14.37 0.61
CA ASP A 44 24.60 12.95 0.28
C ASP A 44 25.98 12.39 -0.11
N HIS A 45 26.16 11.07 -0.03
CA HIS A 45 27.40 10.38 -0.36
C HIS A 45 28.61 10.92 0.45
N ASN A 46 28.45 11.02 1.77
CA ASN A 46 29.49 11.50 2.67
C ASN A 46 29.72 10.53 3.81
N LEU A 47 30.52 10.93 4.80
CA LEU A 47 30.92 10.09 5.94
C LEU A 47 30.39 10.66 7.26
N ILE A 48 29.27 11.40 7.22
CA ILE A 48 28.67 12.04 8.40
C ILE A 48 28.09 10.96 9.30
N ARG A 49 28.52 10.93 10.55
CA ARG A 49 28.04 9.98 11.56
C ARG A 49 26.92 10.52 12.43
N HIS A 50 26.91 11.83 12.64
CA HIS A 50 25.96 12.52 13.49
C HIS A 50 25.63 13.88 12.87
N VAL A 51 24.35 14.24 12.94
CA VAL A 51 23.90 15.61 12.71
C VAL A 51 23.61 16.19 14.08
N ASP A 52 24.53 17.03 14.55
CA ASP A 52 24.39 17.75 15.82
C ASP A 52 23.31 18.85 15.71
N TYR A 53 23.34 19.81 16.63
CA TYR A 53 22.43 20.96 16.63
C TYR A 53 22.32 21.62 15.23
N ILE A 54 21.14 21.48 14.61
CA ILE A 54 20.76 22.19 13.39
C ILE A 54 20.29 23.57 13.82
N LYS A 55 21.02 24.62 13.45
CA LYS A 55 20.56 26.00 13.65
C LYS A 55 19.32 26.30 12.79
N PRO A 56 18.52 27.34 13.11
CA PRO A 56 17.37 27.70 12.29
C PRO A 56 17.75 28.00 10.83
N TYR A 57 17.05 27.37 9.89
CA TYR A 57 17.10 27.67 8.46
C TYR A 57 15.68 27.99 7.96
N PRO A 58 15.25 29.27 7.95
CA PRO A 58 13.86 29.67 7.72
C PRO A 58 13.31 29.39 6.31
N TYR A 59 14.11 28.81 5.42
CA TYR A 59 13.72 28.46 4.05
C TYR A 59 14.04 27.02 3.68
N LEU A 60 14.63 26.22 4.58
CA LEU A 60 15.10 24.87 4.26
C LEU A 60 13.93 23.91 4.10
N ALA A 61 13.62 23.57 2.86
CA ALA A 61 12.54 22.68 2.49
C ALA A 61 13.03 21.24 2.27
N ILE A 62 14.20 21.09 1.65
CA ILE A 62 14.73 19.78 1.27
C ILE A 62 16.05 19.54 1.98
N PHE A 63 16.16 18.43 2.70
CA PHE A 63 17.39 18.02 3.35
C PHE A 63 17.78 16.61 2.93
N ASN A 64 18.86 16.52 2.14
CA ASN A 64 19.40 15.28 1.64
C ASN A 64 20.67 14.86 2.39
N LEU A 65 20.57 13.76 3.13
CA LEU A 65 21.60 13.09 3.93
C LEU A 65 21.77 11.61 3.48
N HIS A 66 21.31 11.27 2.28
CA HIS A 66 21.41 9.92 1.74
C HIS A 66 22.87 9.44 1.68
N ASP A 67 23.12 8.15 1.85
CA ASP A 67 24.46 7.55 1.79
C ASP A 67 25.47 8.27 2.71
N ASN A 68 25.22 8.12 4.01
CA ASN A 68 26.06 8.60 5.09
C ASN A 68 26.22 7.49 6.14
N LEU A 69 26.79 7.83 7.29
CA LEU A 69 27.05 6.88 8.38
C LEU A 69 26.17 7.18 9.61
N LEU A 70 24.98 7.77 9.40
CA LEU A 70 24.10 8.18 10.50
C LEU A 70 23.54 6.96 11.22
N THR A 71 23.76 6.88 12.53
CA THR A 71 23.18 5.81 13.37
C THR A 71 21.90 6.23 14.09
N GLN A 72 21.56 7.52 14.05
CA GLN A 72 20.44 8.13 14.75
C GLN A 72 19.68 9.06 13.80
N PHE A 73 18.35 9.12 13.98
CA PHE A 73 17.51 10.07 13.29
C PHE A 73 17.87 11.52 13.72
N PRO A 74 18.15 12.45 12.78
CA PRO A 74 18.53 13.81 13.13
C PRO A 74 17.44 14.58 13.87
N ASN A 75 17.85 15.54 14.70
CA ASN A 75 16.93 16.41 15.42
C ASN A 75 16.57 17.64 14.58
N PHE A 76 15.38 17.63 13.98
CA PHE A 76 14.89 18.70 13.10
C PHE A 76 14.10 19.81 13.81
N THR A 77 14.12 19.88 15.15
CA THR A 77 13.28 20.81 15.95
C THR A 77 13.34 22.28 15.54
N ASN A 78 14.44 22.76 14.97
CA ASN A 78 14.59 24.17 14.57
C ASN A 78 14.18 24.46 13.11
N ILE A 79 13.73 23.46 12.36
CA ILE A 79 13.39 23.57 10.92
C ILE A 79 12.13 22.79 10.54
N THR A 80 11.29 22.43 11.52
CA THR A 80 10.05 21.67 11.32
C THR A 80 9.05 22.39 10.40
N ASP A 81 8.95 23.71 10.54
CA ASP A 81 7.95 24.50 9.84
C ASP A 81 8.26 24.66 8.35
N THR A 82 9.50 24.37 7.94
CA THR A 82 9.95 24.57 6.55
C THR A 82 10.22 23.27 5.83
N LEU A 83 10.63 22.21 6.54
CA LEU A 83 10.97 20.93 5.93
C LEU A 83 9.76 20.24 5.29
N THR A 84 9.92 19.92 4.01
CA THR A 84 8.95 19.15 3.22
C THR A 84 9.52 17.81 2.78
N GLU A 85 10.83 17.69 2.57
CA GLU A 85 11.44 16.46 2.08
C GLU A 85 12.70 16.10 2.86
N ILE A 86 12.77 14.85 3.32
CA ILE A 86 13.91 14.31 4.05
C ILE A 86 14.38 13.03 3.36
N TYR A 87 15.65 13.03 2.96
CA TYR A 87 16.32 11.87 2.36
C TYR A 87 17.40 11.35 3.31
N LEU A 88 17.17 10.20 3.89
CA LEU A 88 18.03 9.54 4.89
C LEU A 88 18.35 8.09 4.52
N GLY A 89 18.09 7.69 3.27
CA GLY A 89 18.40 6.35 2.82
C GLY A 89 19.91 6.03 2.85
N LYS A 90 20.27 4.74 2.84
CA LYS A 90 21.65 4.24 2.95
C LYS A 90 22.38 4.83 4.16
N ASN A 91 21.77 4.66 5.33
CA ASN A 91 22.37 5.02 6.61
C ASN A 91 22.27 3.81 7.55
N TRP A 92 22.52 4.01 8.83
CA TRP A 92 22.57 2.97 9.86
C TRP A 92 21.53 3.25 10.96
N ILE A 93 20.44 3.95 10.61
CA ILE A 93 19.43 4.41 11.57
C ILE A 93 18.57 3.22 12.00
N ARG A 94 18.46 3.02 13.31
CA ARG A 94 17.74 1.88 13.90
C ARG A 94 16.31 2.18 14.34
N TYR A 95 16.04 3.43 14.67
CA TYR A 95 14.72 3.86 15.09
C TYR A 95 14.53 5.36 14.85
N ILE A 96 13.27 5.76 14.73
CA ILE A 96 12.86 7.17 14.67
C ILE A 96 12.18 7.49 16.02
N PRO A 97 12.68 8.46 16.80
CA PRO A 97 11.96 8.93 17.99
C PRO A 97 10.58 9.47 17.59
N SER A 98 9.51 9.01 18.25
CA SER A 98 8.14 9.42 17.89
C SER A 98 7.92 10.93 18.03
N GLN A 99 8.52 11.56 19.03
CA GLN A 99 8.51 13.02 19.22
C GLN A 99 9.26 13.73 18.08
N LEU A 100 10.30 13.09 17.55
CA LEU A 100 11.06 13.42 16.33
C LEU A 100 10.17 13.62 15.11
N MET A 101 9.32 12.62 14.92
CA MET A 101 8.49 12.49 13.73
C MET A 101 7.19 13.30 13.84
N ASP A 102 6.62 13.40 15.05
CA ASP A 102 5.32 14.06 15.27
C ASP A 102 5.37 15.58 15.04
N ILE A 103 6.55 16.19 15.14
CA ILE A 103 6.72 17.63 14.87
C ILE A 103 6.88 17.97 13.38
N LEU A 104 7.01 16.97 12.49
CA LEU A 104 7.25 17.18 11.06
C LEU A 104 5.93 17.37 10.28
N THR A 105 5.17 18.40 10.62
CA THR A 105 3.79 18.60 10.13
C THR A 105 3.65 18.98 8.66
N ASN A 106 4.75 19.41 8.02
CA ASN A 106 4.78 19.80 6.61
C ASN A 106 5.48 18.77 5.71
N LEU A 107 5.91 17.63 6.27
CA LEU A 107 6.67 16.62 5.54
C LEU A 107 5.80 15.92 4.49
N THR A 108 6.24 15.94 3.25
CA THR A 108 5.57 15.33 2.10
C THR A 108 6.26 14.05 1.62
N ILE A 109 7.60 13.99 1.76
CA ILE A 109 8.43 12.84 1.38
C ILE A 109 9.37 12.46 2.53
N LEU A 110 9.39 11.18 2.88
CA LEU A 110 10.36 10.58 3.78
C LEU A 110 11.01 9.36 3.12
N GLU A 111 12.29 9.46 2.77
CA GLU A 111 13.08 8.33 2.26
C GLU A 111 14.03 7.80 3.33
N MET A 112 13.81 6.56 3.78
CA MET A 112 14.55 5.87 4.83
C MET A 112 15.03 4.49 4.38
N SER A 113 15.11 4.23 3.06
CA SER A 113 15.53 2.93 2.53
C SER A 113 16.98 2.58 2.89
N ASN A 114 17.34 1.30 2.96
CA ASN A 114 18.68 0.86 3.36
C ASN A 114 19.11 1.43 4.72
N ASN A 115 18.30 1.15 5.74
CA ASN A 115 18.60 1.44 7.15
C ASN A 115 18.42 0.15 7.99
N GLN A 116 18.29 0.27 9.31
CA GLN A 116 18.10 -0.85 10.25
C GLN A 116 16.79 -0.70 11.02
N LEU A 117 15.76 -0.14 10.38
CA LEU A 117 14.46 0.11 11.01
C LEU A 117 13.67 -1.20 11.13
N THR A 118 13.12 -1.44 12.32
CA THR A 118 12.14 -2.53 12.54
C THR A 118 10.72 -2.00 12.72
N ILE A 119 10.56 -0.70 12.91
CA ILE A 119 9.28 -0.02 13.15
C ILE A 119 9.36 1.43 12.68
N ILE A 120 8.22 1.97 12.24
CA ILE A 120 8.01 3.41 12.02
C ILE A 120 6.97 3.94 13.04
N PRO A 121 7.19 5.10 13.68
CA PRO A 121 6.21 5.68 14.59
C PRO A 121 4.88 6.03 13.91
N ASP A 122 3.76 5.52 14.45
CA ASP A 122 2.40 5.89 14.01
C ASP A 122 1.96 7.20 14.69
N VAL A 123 2.37 8.33 14.13
CA VAL A 123 2.15 9.68 14.67
C VAL A 123 1.38 10.58 13.69
N PRO A 124 0.59 11.54 14.19
CA PRO A 124 -0.29 12.37 13.37
C PRO A 124 0.41 13.53 12.68
N GLY A 125 1.57 13.98 13.17
CA GLY A 125 2.30 15.14 12.64
C GLY A 125 2.27 15.25 11.11
N PRO A 126 2.92 14.32 10.40
CA PRO A 126 2.98 14.33 8.93
C PRO A 126 1.74 13.70 8.26
N ALA A 127 0.73 13.25 8.98
CA ALA A 127 -0.38 12.45 8.43
C ALA A 127 -1.23 13.17 7.38
N HIS A 128 -1.21 14.49 7.36
CA HIS A 128 -1.98 15.31 6.42
C HIS A 128 -1.19 15.74 5.18
N THR A 129 0.13 15.51 5.15
CA THR A 129 1.04 16.01 4.11
C THR A 129 1.86 14.90 3.47
N LEU A 130 2.21 13.85 4.22
CA LEU A 130 3.07 12.77 3.75
C LEU A 130 2.33 11.94 2.70
N TYR A 131 2.82 11.98 1.47
CA TYR A 131 2.27 11.21 0.36
C TYR A 131 3.23 10.12 -0.11
N ARG A 132 4.54 10.23 0.18
CA ARG A 132 5.54 9.22 -0.17
C ARG A 132 6.39 8.78 1.02
N LEU A 133 6.47 7.48 1.23
CA LEU A 133 7.25 6.85 2.29
C LEU A 133 8.06 5.67 1.74
N ASP A 134 9.38 5.79 1.73
CA ASP A 134 10.28 4.71 1.33
C ASP A 134 10.97 4.09 2.54
N LEU A 135 10.65 2.82 2.80
CA LEU A 135 11.19 1.97 3.86
C LEU A 135 11.86 0.71 3.30
N ALA A 136 12.20 0.68 2.00
CA ALA A 136 12.81 -0.48 1.37
C ALA A 136 14.13 -0.88 2.04
N SER A 137 14.50 -2.16 2.03
CA SER A 137 15.79 -2.64 2.57
C SER A 137 16.00 -2.23 4.03
N ASN A 138 15.05 -2.59 4.87
CA ASN A 138 15.10 -2.44 6.33
C ASN A 138 14.84 -3.81 6.98
N ASP A 139 14.60 -3.84 8.30
CA ASP A 139 14.43 -5.05 9.09
C ASP A 139 12.96 -5.24 9.56
N PHE A 140 11.97 -4.79 8.77
CA PHE A 140 10.55 -4.98 9.13
C PHE A 140 10.15 -6.46 9.01
N SER A 141 9.71 -7.07 10.11
CA SER A 141 9.10 -8.42 10.14
C SER A 141 7.60 -8.40 9.92
N ASP A 142 6.96 -7.28 10.24
CA ASP A 142 5.52 -7.08 10.17
C ASP A 142 5.22 -5.84 9.32
N PHE A 143 4.05 -5.84 8.69
CA PHE A 143 3.55 -4.64 8.03
C PHE A 143 3.35 -3.52 9.08
N PRO A 144 3.84 -2.29 8.84
CA PRO A 144 3.77 -1.23 9.84
C PRO A 144 2.32 -0.81 10.13
N ALA A 145 2.03 -0.54 11.41
CA ALA A 145 0.78 0.10 11.80
C ALA A 145 0.82 1.59 11.40
N LEU A 146 -0.13 2.02 10.57
CA LEU A 146 -0.16 3.34 9.94
C LEU A 146 -1.53 4.02 10.09
N SER A 147 -2.28 3.65 11.13
CA SER A 147 -3.64 4.14 11.36
C SER A 147 -3.75 5.66 11.51
N ARG A 148 -2.68 6.30 11.98
CA ARG A 148 -2.58 7.75 12.15
C ARG A 148 -1.78 8.36 11.02
N LEU A 149 -0.63 7.79 10.67
CA LEU A 149 0.31 8.29 9.67
C LEU A 149 -0.20 8.16 8.22
N GLY A 150 -0.89 7.07 7.90
CA GLY A 150 -1.17 6.61 6.53
C GLY A 150 -2.26 7.35 5.75
N ARG A 151 -2.91 8.36 6.34
CA ARG A 151 -4.15 8.97 5.82
C ARG A 151 -4.03 9.55 4.40
N ARG A 152 -2.86 10.11 4.08
CA ARG A 152 -2.56 10.75 2.77
C ARG A 152 -1.48 10.01 1.99
N LEU A 153 -1.01 8.87 2.49
CA LEU A 153 0.05 8.13 1.84
C LEU A 153 -0.46 7.56 0.51
N GLU A 154 0.23 7.90 -0.58
CA GLU A 154 -0.10 7.47 -1.94
C GLU A 154 0.94 6.46 -2.46
N ASP A 155 2.21 6.62 -2.10
CA ASP A 155 3.32 5.80 -2.54
C ASP A 155 4.08 5.25 -1.34
N MET A 156 4.09 3.93 -1.21
CA MET A 156 4.75 3.24 -0.12
C MET A 156 5.66 2.13 -0.64
N ASN A 157 6.94 2.18 -0.25
CA ASN A 157 7.89 1.15 -0.59
C ASN A 157 8.35 0.39 0.68
N LEU A 158 8.07 -0.91 0.72
CA LEU A 158 8.46 -1.87 1.76
C LEU A 158 9.29 -3.02 1.17
N ALA A 159 9.82 -2.86 -0.05
CA ALA A 159 10.58 -3.89 -0.73
C ALA A 159 11.80 -4.33 0.10
N ASN A 160 12.24 -5.58 -0.07
CA ASN A 160 13.45 -6.11 0.57
C ASN A 160 13.41 -5.99 2.11
N ASN A 161 12.33 -6.47 2.72
CA ASN A 161 12.18 -6.58 4.17
C ASN A 161 11.95 -8.06 4.54
N SER A 162 11.48 -8.35 5.75
CA SER A 162 11.15 -9.70 6.23
C SER A 162 9.65 -9.88 6.52
N ILE A 163 8.78 -9.12 5.84
CA ILE A 163 7.33 -9.13 6.10
C ILE A 163 6.74 -10.48 5.67
N THR A 164 6.03 -11.14 6.58
CA THR A 164 5.42 -12.46 6.33
C THR A 164 3.92 -12.41 6.03
N GLU A 165 3.23 -11.34 6.42
CA GLU A 165 1.78 -11.23 6.24
C GLU A 165 1.33 -9.77 6.01
N VAL A 166 0.37 -9.59 5.12
CA VAL A 166 -0.43 -8.36 5.00
C VAL A 166 -1.91 -8.74 5.17
N ARG A 167 -2.64 -7.96 5.97
CA ARG A 167 -4.08 -8.15 6.23
C ARG A 167 -4.88 -7.00 5.63
N LEU A 168 -6.17 -7.22 5.34
CA LEU A 168 -7.04 -6.16 4.84
C LEU A 168 -7.02 -4.92 5.74
N GLY A 169 -7.10 -5.11 7.05
CA GLY A 169 -7.07 -4.00 8.02
C GLY A 169 -5.78 -3.17 8.01
N HIS A 170 -4.68 -3.66 7.41
CA HIS A 170 -3.49 -2.83 7.17
C HIS A 170 -3.70 -1.89 5.98
N LEU A 171 -4.30 -2.39 4.90
CA LEU A 171 -4.58 -1.61 3.70
C LEU A 171 -5.70 -0.58 3.94
N GLU A 172 -6.68 -0.90 4.79
CA GLU A 172 -7.73 0.04 5.21
C GLU A 172 -7.19 1.28 5.95
N GLN A 173 -5.98 1.20 6.51
CA GLN A 173 -5.30 2.35 7.14
C GLN A 173 -4.71 3.32 6.10
N LEU A 174 -4.69 2.94 4.83
CA LEU A 174 -4.06 3.65 3.72
C LEU A 174 -5.08 4.00 2.62
N PRO A 175 -6.12 4.80 2.94
CA PRO A 175 -7.23 5.04 2.02
C PRO A 175 -6.85 5.81 0.74
N SER A 176 -5.67 6.45 0.72
CA SER A 176 -5.18 7.21 -0.43
C SER A 176 -4.12 6.46 -1.24
N LEU A 177 -3.79 5.21 -0.87
CA LEU A 177 -2.70 4.46 -1.47
C LEU A 177 -2.95 4.20 -2.96
N LYS A 178 -1.91 4.42 -3.76
CA LYS A 178 -1.90 4.19 -5.22
C LYS A 178 -0.83 3.19 -5.59
N SER A 179 0.30 3.16 -4.87
CA SER A 179 1.37 2.19 -5.10
C SER A 179 1.90 1.62 -3.79
N LEU A 180 2.13 0.31 -3.79
CA LEU A 180 2.69 -0.45 -2.68
C LEU A 180 3.70 -1.47 -3.20
N ASP A 181 4.98 -1.25 -2.92
CA ASP A 181 6.01 -2.24 -3.24
C ASP A 181 6.28 -3.14 -2.03
N LEU A 182 5.97 -4.43 -2.16
CA LEU A 182 6.23 -5.48 -1.19
C LEU A 182 7.15 -6.57 -1.76
N SER A 183 7.85 -6.28 -2.86
CA SER A 183 8.79 -7.22 -3.46
C SER A 183 9.90 -7.64 -2.48
N LEU A 184 10.53 -8.78 -2.72
CA LEU A 184 11.66 -9.27 -1.91
C LEU A 184 11.31 -9.36 -0.40
N ASN A 185 10.12 -9.85 -0.06
CA ASN A 185 9.70 -10.11 1.31
C ASN A 185 9.52 -11.62 1.55
N LYS A 186 8.81 -12.00 2.61
CA LYS A 186 8.54 -13.38 3.00
C LYS A 186 7.05 -13.71 2.95
N LEU A 187 6.29 -13.03 2.10
CA LEU A 187 4.85 -13.22 1.97
C LEU A 187 4.55 -14.57 1.33
N SER A 188 3.70 -15.35 1.98
CA SER A 188 3.17 -16.60 1.40
C SER A 188 1.85 -16.38 0.65
N SER A 189 1.15 -15.28 0.90
CA SER A 189 -0.12 -14.94 0.27
C SER A 189 -0.40 -13.45 0.42
N PHE A 190 -1.38 -12.95 -0.32
CA PHE A 190 -1.85 -11.56 -0.21
C PHE A 190 -3.36 -11.52 0.12
N PRO A 191 -3.86 -10.51 0.86
CA PRO A 191 -5.25 -10.46 1.26
C PRO A 191 -6.19 -10.30 0.07
N ASN A 192 -7.44 -10.73 0.26
CA ASN A 192 -8.50 -10.58 -0.72
C ASN A 192 -8.85 -9.10 -0.95
N LEU A 193 -8.38 -8.53 -2.06
CA LEU A 193 -8.67 -7.15 -2.44
C LEU A 193 -10.09 -6.95 -2.99
N CYS A 194 -10.87 -7.99 -3.27
CA CYS A 194 -12.28 -7.83 -3.70
C CYS A 194 -13.14 -7.12 -2.63
N LEU A 195 -12.74 -7.21 -1.35
CA LEU A 195 -13.43 -6.55 -0.24
C LEU A 195 -12.82 -5.17 0.10
N TYR A 196 -11.74 -4.79 -0.59
CA TYR A 196 -11.10 -3.51 -0.38
C TYR A 196 -11.93 -2.42 -1.07
N ALA A 197 -12.57 -1.57 -0.27
CA ALA A 197 -13.39 -0.45 -0.76
C ALA A 197 -12.54 0.78 -1.17
N GLY A 198 -11.21 0.64 -1.27
CA GLY A 198 -10.30 1.71 -1.67
C GLY A 198 -10.09 1.78 -3.17
N ASN A 199 -9.17 2.66 -3.59
CA ASN A 199 -8.80 2.81 -4.99
C ASN A 199 -8.07 1.57 -5.54
N SER A 200 -7.96 1.45 -6.87
CA SER A 200 -6.99 0.52 -7.46
C SER A 200 -5.58 0.84 -6.94
N VAL A 201 -4.81 -0.19 -6.59
CA VAL A 201 -3.48 -0.05 -5.98
C VAL A 201 -2.49 -0.90 -6.78
N ASP A 202 -1.46 -0.25 -7.30
CA ASP A 202 -0.33 -0.94 -7.92
C ASP A 202 0.49 -1.65 -6.84
N VAL A 203 0.25 -2.95 -6.63
CA VAL A 203 0.97 -3.78 -5.65
C VAL A 203 2.00 -4.67 -6.32
N SER A 204 3.29 -4.47 -6.00
CA SER A 204 4.36 -5.39 -6.40
C SER A 204 4.55 -6.47 -5.34
N LEU A 205 4.46 -7.75 -5.73
CA LEU A 205 4.68 -8.92 -4.86
C LEU A 205 5.86 -9.79 -5.30
N SER A 206 6.67 -9.32 -6.26
CA SER A 206 7.73 -10.14 -6.86
C SER A 206 8.76 -10.63 -5.84
N SER A 207 9.40 -11.76 -6.11
CA SER A 207 10.40 -12.36 -5.21
C SER A 207 9.90 -12.61 -3.78
N ASN A 208 8.64 -13.01 -3.63
CA ASN A 208 8.07 -13.54 -2.37
C ASN A 208 7.84 -15.06 -2.50
N PRO A 209 7.92 -15.84 -1.40
CA PRO A 209 7.64 -17.27 -1.40
C PRO A 209 6.13 -17.57 -1.44
N LEU A 210 5.45 -17.16 -2.52
CA LEU A 210 4.00 -17.25 -2.66
C LEU A 210 3.51 -18.70 -2.76
N ILE A 211 2.51 -19.04 -1.94
CA ILE A 211 1.74 -20.28 -1.96
C ILE A 211 0.47 -19.99 -2.78
N CYS A 212 0.44 -20.49 -4.00
CA CYS A 212 -0.61 -20.28 -4.97
C CYS A 212 -1.75 -21.29 -4.76
N ASP A 213 -2.45 -21.12 -3.65
CA ASP A 213 -3.68 -21.82 -3.30
C ASP A 213 -4.92 -20.93 -3.56
N ARG A 214 -6.07 -21.36 -3.05
CA ARG A 214 -7.35 -20.63 -3.15
C ARG A 214 -7.29 -19.17 -2.67
N LYS A 215 -6.39 -18.81 -1.75
CA LYS A 215 -6.26 -17.41 -1.29
C LYS A 215 -5.65 -16.52 -2.37
N MET A 216 -4.77 -17.08 -3.21
CA MET A 216 -4.18 -16.34 -4.32
C MET A 216 -5.16 -16.19 -5.50
N ALA A 217 -6.27 -16.92 -5.53
CA ALA A 217 -7.31 -16.73 -6.55
C ALA A 217 -7.90 -15.31 -6.54
N TYR A 218 -8.02 -14.69 -5.36
CA TYR A 218 -8.45 -13.28 -5.25
C TYR A 218 -7.44 -12.31 -5.86
N VAL A 219 -6.14 -12.60 -5.76
CA VAL A 219 -5.09 -11.81 -6.39
C VAL A 219 -5.19 -11.90 -7.91
N LYS A 220 -5.43 -13.10 -8.44
CA LYS A 220 -5.61 -13.34 -9.89
C LYS A 220 -6.86 -12.66 -10.44
N LEU A 221 -7.96 -12.67 -9.69
CA LEU A 221 -9.16 -11.93 -10.05
C LEU A 221 -8.96 -10.41 -10.00
N ALA A 222 -8.22 -9.92 -9.00
CA ALA A 222 -7.91 -8.51 -8.88
C ALA A 222 -7.02 -8.00 -10.03
N GLU A 223 -6.02 -8.79 -10.43
CA GLU A 223 -5.20 -8.55 -11.63
C GLU A 223 -6.07 -8.44 -12.89
N ASN A 224 -6.97 -9.41 -13.13
CA ASN A 224 -7.86 -9.42 -14.30
C ASN A 224 -8.79 -8.20 -14.37
N GLN A 225 -9.00 -7.50 -13.25
CA GLN A 225 -9.80 -6.28 -13.15
C GLN A 225 -8.97 -4.99 -13.19
N GLY A 226 -7.64 -5.10 -13.35
CA GLY A 226 -6.74 -3.95 -13.30
C GLY A 226 -6.65 -3.29 -11.92
N ILE A 227 -7.01 -4.03 -10.87
CA ILE A 227 -6.85 -3.59 -9.46
C ILE A 227 -5.39 -3.71 -9.04
N LEU A 228 -4.68 -4.69 -9.60
CA LEU A 228 -3.31 -5.03 -9.26
C LEU A 228 -2.48 -5.12 -10.54
N ASN A 229 -1.41 -4.34 -10.60
CA ASN A 229 -0.50 -4.25 -11.75
C ASN A 229 0.91 -4.76 -11.35
N ARG A 230 1.75 -5.12 -12.33
CA ARG A 230 3.12 -5.70 -12.15
C ARG A 230 3.14 -7.11 -11.57
N THR A 231 2.29 -7.97 -12.11
CA THR A 231 2.19 -9.40 -11.76
C THR A 231 3.04 -10.30 -12.65
N ASP A 232 3.69 -9.75 -13.67
CA ASP A 232 4.49 -10.44 -14.68
C ASP A 232 5.75 -11.11 -14.11
N GLU A 233 6.24 -10.61 -12.98
CA GLU A 233 7.40 -11.16 -12.27
C GLU A 233 7.02 -12.14 -11.14
N LEU A 234 5.73 -12.47 -10.98
CA LEU A 234 5.29 -13.37 -9.92
C LEU A 234 5.53 -14.83 -10.30
N THR A 235 6.01 -15.59 -9.33
CA THR A 235 6.15 -17.06 -9.42
C THR A 235 5.69 -17.67 -8.11
N CYS A 236 5.19 -18.90 -8.21
CA CYS A 236 4.74 -19.66 -7.04
C CYS A 236 5.84 -20.59 -6.55
N VAL A 237 6.03 -20.69 -5.23
CA VAL A 237 6.92 -21.71 -4.64
C VAL A 237 6.14 -22.98 -4.27
N GLN A 238 4.84 -22.85 -4.08
CA GLN A 238 3.90 -23.94 -3.80
C GLN A 238 2.56 -23.64 -4.49
N PRO A 239 1.72 -24.65 -4.74
CA PRO A 239 1.95 -26.10 -4.59
C PRO A 239 2.95 -26.67 -5.62
N PRO A 240 3.44 -27.92 -5.47
CA PRO A 240 4.45 -28.50 -6.38
C PRO A 240 4.11 -28.47 -7.87
N HIS A 241 2.83 -28.54 -8.23
CA HIS A 241 2.39 -28.50 -9.64
C HIS A 241 2.39 -27.08 -10.24
N LEU A 242 2.44 -26.03 -9.41
CA LEU A 242 2.58 -24.63 -9.84
C LEU A 242 3.98 -24.07 -9.53
N GLN A 243 4.89 -24.90 -9.03
CA GLN A 243 6.20 -24.43 -8.58
C GLN A 243 7.01 -23.88 -9.77
N ASN A 244 7.48 -22.64 -9.63
CA ASN A 244 8.21 -21.88 -10.65
C ASN A 244 7.40 -21.61 -11.93
N THR A 245 6.09 -21.87 -11.93
CA THR A 245 5.21 -21.43 -13.02
C THR A 245 5.09 -19.91 -12.98
N ALA A 246 5.25 -19.26 -14.12
CA ALA A 246 5.03 -17.83 -14.25
C ALA A 246 3.55 -17.52 -13.97
N TRP A 247 3.29 -16.49 -13.19
CA TRP A 247 1.93 -16.13 -12.79
C TRP A 247 1.01 -15.81 -13.97
N THR A 248 1.57 -15.32 -15.08
CA THR A 248 0.86 -15.10 -16.34
C THR A 248 0.26 -16.38 -16.93
N ASP A 249 0.86 -17.53 -16.64
CA ASP A 249 0.46 -18.84 -17.17
C ASP A 249 -0.48 -19.59 -16.21
N ILE A 250 -0.72 -19.06 -15.01
CA ILE A 250 -1.60 -19.66 -14.01
C ILE A 250 -3.02 -19.13 -14.20
N ALA A 251 -3.96 -20.03 -14.50
CA ALA A 251 -5.37 -19.72 -14.55
C ALA A 251 -5.98 -19.71 -13.14
N VAL A 252 -7.12 -19.03 -12.98
CA VAL A 252 -7.86 -19.03 -11.71
C VAL A 252 -8.22 -20.46 -11.28
N SER A 253 -8.56 -21.35 -12.22
CA SER A 253 -8.88 -22.76 -11.95
C SER A 253 -7.74 -23.55 -11.31
N ASP A 254 -6.50 -23.25 -11.67
CA ASP A 254 -5.33 -24.00 -11.22
C ASP A 254 -5.06 -23.78 -9.72
N LEU A 255 -5.61 -22.70 -9.16
CA LEU A 255 -5.49 -22.32 -7.75
C LEU A 255 -6.48 -23.07 -6.83
N TYR A 256 -7.43 -23.84 -7.39
CA TYR A 256 -8.46 -24.58 -6.63
C TYR A 256 -8.21 -26.09 -6.52
N ASP A 257 -7.32 -26.65 -7.35
CA ASP A 257 -7.25 -28.08 -7.49
C ASP A 257 -6.74 -28.77 -6.21
N HIS A 258 -7.57 -29.72 -5.71
CA HIS A 258 -7.33 -30.74 -4.66
C HIS A 258 -7.98 -30.61 -3.28
N PHE A 259 -8.91 -29.69 -3.04
CA PHE A 259 -9.76 -29.80 -1.84
C PHE A 259 -11.06 -30.53 -2.16
N SER A 260 -11.26 -31.68 -1.51
CA SER A 260 -12.46 -32.53 -1.55
C SER A 260 -13.69 -31.88 -0.89
N ASP A 261 -13.55 -30.63 -0.43
CA ASP A 261 -14.68 -29.83 0.03
C ASP A 261 -15.37 -29.22 -1.19
N ASN A 262 -16.50 -29.83 -1.58
CA ASN A 262 -17.45 -29.33 -2.59
C ASN A 262 -18.08 -27.95 -2.25
N ARG A 263 -17.46 -27.14 -1.37
CA ARG A 263 -17.84 -25.75 -1.13
C ARG A 263 -16.97 -24.86 -1.99
N ILE A 264 -17.37 -24.71 -3.25
CA ILE A 264 -16.91 -23.62 -4.09
C ILE A 264 -17.57 -22.36 -3.53
N GLU A 265 -16.91 -21.67 -2.59
CA GLU A 265 -17.26 -20.28 -2.29
C GLU A 265 -16.98 -19.49 -3.57
N LEU A 266 -18.03 -19.08 -4.28
CA LEU A 266 -17.87 -18.42 -5.57
C LEU A 266 -17.27 -17.04 -5.38
N LEU A 267 -16.07 -16.87 -5.91
CA LEU A 267 -15.33 -15.62 -5.95
C LEU A 267 -15.87 -14.69 -7.04
N SER A 268 -16.59 -13.65 -6.67
CA SER A 268 -16.72 -12.47 -7.53
C SER A 268 -16.06 -11.26 -6.87
N CYS A 269 -14.89 -10.87 -7.37
CA CYS A 269 -14.58 -9.45 -7.43
C CYS A 269 -15.55 -8.85 -8.48
N HIS A 270 -16.38 -7.86 -8.17
CA HIS A 270 -17.05 -7.06 -9.19
C HIS A 270 -16.87 -5.61 -8.76
N ILE A 271 -15.95 -4.90 -9.42
CA ILE A 271 -15.74 -3.45 -9.26
C ILE A 271 -16.50 -2.70 -10.37
N THR A 272 -17.82 -2.84 -10.39
CA THR A 272 -18.66 -1.97 -11.20
C THR A 272 -19.88 -1.57 -10.36
N ASP A 273 -19.85 -0.31 -9.91
CA ASP A 273 -20.94 0.45 -9.28
C ASP A 273 -21.36 0.12 -7.83
N ILE A 274 -20.39 0.03 -6.91
CA ILE A 274 -20.61 0.17 -5.44
C ILE A 274 -20.84 1.66 -5.05
N ALA A 275 -21.00 2.57 -6.01
CA ALA A 275 -21.35 3.95 -5.72
C ALA A 275 -22.83 4.14 -5.33
N ASN A 276 -23.72 3.16 -5.52
CA ASN A 276 -25.14 3.35 -5.17
C ASN A 276 -25.96 2.16 -4.67
N MET A 277 -25.43 0.93 -4.50
CA MET A 277 -26.20 -0.15 -3.86
C MET A 277 -25.34 -1.05 -2.97
N ARG A 278 -25.76 -1.18 -1.70
CA ARG A 278 -25.24 -2.15 -0.74
C ARG A 278 -25.80 -3.54 -1.04
N CYS A 279 -25.18 -4.26 -1.97
CA CYS A 279 -25.48 -5.68 -2.18
C CYS A 279 -24.20 -6.45 -2.52
N THR A 280 -23.94 -7.52 -1.76
CA THR A 280 -22.90 -8.52 -2.06
C THR A 280 -23.51 -9.56 -2.99
N LEU A 281 -22.84 -9.89 -4.11
CA LEU A 281 -23.25 -11.00 -4.98
C LEU A 281 -23.02 -12.32 -4.22
N LEU A 282 -24.08 -13.04 -3.90
CA LEU A 282 -23.99 -14.35 -3.25
C LEU A 282 -24.40 -15.44 -4.26
N THR A 283 -23.42 -15.92 -5.02
CA THR A 283 -23.36 -17.25 -5.66
C THR A 283 -24.36 -17.62 -6.79
N VAL A 284 -23.81 -18.32 -7.78
CA VAL A 284 -24.48 -19.27 -8.70
C VAL A 284 -24.66 -20.62 -7.99
N ILE A 285 -25.86 -21.19 -8.00
CA ILE A 285 -26.11 -22.56 -7.50
C ILE A 285 -25.92 -23.52 -8.66
N THR A 286 -24.92 -24.39 -8.60
CA THR A 286 -24.83 -25.59 -9.46
C THR A 286 -25.13 -26.83 -8.63
N GLU A 287 -26.40 -27.04 -8.33
CA GLU A 287 -26.90 -28.39 -8.10
C GLU A 287 -27.68 -28.78 -9.34
N LEU A 288 -27.11 -29.68 -10.16
CA LEU A 288 -27.78 -30.81 -10.80
C LEU A 288 -26.88 -31.43 -11.86
N GLN A 289 -27.01 -32.74 -12.02
CA GLN A 289 -26.23 -33.63 -12.89
C GLN A 289 -26.46 -33.42 -14.40
N THR A 290 -26.63 -32.18 -14.87
CA THR A 290 -26.78 -31.89 -16.31
C THR A 290 -25.89 -30.73 -16.75
N PRO A 291 -25.10 -30.86 -17.84
CA PRO A 291 -24.00 -29.94 -18.15
C PRO A 291 -24.39 -28.58 -18.75
N SER A 292 -25.67 -28.22 -18.77
CA SER A 292 -26.17 -27.19 -19.70
C SER A 292 -26.98 -26.04 -19.10
N MET A 293 -27.02 -25.86 -17.78
CA MET A 293 -27.65 -24.66 -17.19
C MET A 293 -26.89 -24.15 -15.97
N VAL A 294 -26.51 -22.88 -16.00
CA VAL A 294 -25.94 -22.12 -14.88
C VAL A 294 -27.06 -21.24 -14.32
N ARG A 295 -27.31 -21.28 -13.00
CA ARG A 295 -28.33 -20.45 -12.33
C ARG A 295 -27.66 -19.48 -11.36
N CYS A 296 -27.80 -18.16 -11.58
CA CYS A 296 -27.19 -17.13 -10.73
C CYS A 296 -28.20 -16.65 -9.66
N ALA A 297 -27.76 -16.49 -8.41
CA ALA A 297 -28.53 -15.85 -7.33
C ALA A 297 -27.72 -14.68 -6.72
N MET A 298 -28.44 -13.73 -6.11
CA MET A 298 -27.87 -12.60 -5.37
C MET A 298 -28.58 -12.47 -4.02
N MET A 299 -27.82 -12.19 -2.96
CA MET A 299 -28.37 -11.98 -1.62
C MET A 299 -27.70 -10.77 -0.96
N CYS A 300 -28.48 -9.72 -0.69
CA CYS A 300 -27.96 -8.46 -0.13
C CYS A 300 -27.83 -8.51 1.39
N LEU A 301 -26.63 -8.77 1.91
CA LEU A 301 -26.38 -8.74 3.36
C LEU A 301 -26.20 -7.29 3.85
N SER A 302 -27.27 -6.59 4.29
CA SER A 302 -27.23 -5.57 5.38
C SER A 302 -28.47 -4.65 5.53
N GLN A 303 -29.70 -5.07 5.22
CA GLN A 303 -30.92 -4.33 5.60
C GLN A 303 -32.12 -5.27 5.87
N PRO A 304 -33.09 -4.89 6.73
CA PRO A 304 -34.39 -5.54 6.77
C PRO A 304 -35.12 -5.19 5.45
N ASN A 305 -35.64 -6.19 4.74
CA ASN A 305 -36.09 -6.16 3.33
C ASN A 305 -35.00 -6.50 2.31
N CYS A 306 -34.43 -7.71 2.42
CA CYS A 306 -33.58 -8.27 1.38
C CYS A 306 -34.39 -8.60 0.12
N LEU A 307 -33.98 -8.03 -1.02
CA LEU A 307 -34.46 -8.40 -2.34
C LEU A 307 -33.67 -9.61 -2.84
N VAL A 308 -34.37 -10.69 -3.17
CA VAL A 308 -33.78 -11.88 -3.78
C VAL A 308 -34.04 -11.83 -5.29
N TYR A 309 -32.98 -11.87 -6.09
CA TYR A 309 -33.06 -11.83 -7.55
C TYR A 309 -32.64 -13.18 -8.13
N ALA A 310 -33.44 -13.72 -9.04
CA ALA A 310 -33.13 -14.93 -9.81
C ALA A 310 -32.63 -14.56 -11.21
N PHE A 311 -31.61 -15.27 -11.70
CA PHE A 311 -31.10 -15.11 -13.05
C PHE A 311 -30.94 -16.45 -13.77
N LEU A 312 -31.31 -16.50 -15.05
CA LEU A 312 -30.94 -17.57 -15.98
C LEU A 312 -29.67 -17.15 -16.72
N ALA A 313 -28.64 -17.99 -16.68
CA ALA A 313 -27.46 -17.79 -17.51
C ALA A 313 -27.54 -18.66 -18.76
N ASP A 314 -27.47 -18.01 -19.92
CA ASP A 314 -26.93 -18.63 -21.12
C ASP A 314 -25.46 -18.21 -21.23
N THR A 315 -24.62 -19.02 -21.90
CA THR A 315 -23.13 -19.11 -21.86
C THR A 315 -22.25 -17.85 -21.69
N SER A 316 -22.78 -16.64 -21.65
CA SER A 316 -22.06 -15.37 -21.42
C SER A 316 -22.80 -14.29 -20.60
N THR A 317 -24.07 -14.45 -20.19
CA THR A 317 -24.81 -13.40 -19.44
C THR A 317 -25.84 -13.96 -18.45
N CYS A 318 -25.90 -13.44 -17.22
CA CYS A 318 -27.01 -13.68 -16.28
C CYS A 318 -28.16 -12.68 -16.58
N THR A 319 -29.35 -13.15 -16.95
CA THR A 319 -30.52 -12.29 -17.25
C THR A 319 -31.54 -12.32 -16.11
N LEU A 320 -31.99 -11.14 -15.64
CA LEU A 320 -32.91 -11.02 -14.50
C LEU A 320 -34.30 -11.57 -14.87
N ILE A 321 -34.81 -12.51 -14.07
CA ILE A 321 -36.12 -13.18 -14.31
C ILE A 321 -37.15 -12.94 -13.21
N GLY A 322 -36.78 -12.34 -12.08
CA GLY A 322 -37.73 -11.98 -11.03
C GLY A 322 -37.07 -11.36 -9.80
N ALA A 323 -37.87 -10.65 -9.00
CA ALA A 323 -37.48 -10.03 -7.74
C ALA A 323 -38.56 -10.29 -6.68
N ASP A 324 -38.19 -10.81 -5.52
CA ASP A 324 -39.10 -10.99 -4.38
C ASP A 324 -38.75 -10.03 -3.24
N HIS A 325 -39.78 -9.39 -2.69
CA HIS A 325 -39.67 -8.31 -1.70
C HIS A 325 -39.90 -8.78 -0.24
N ASN A 326 -40.30 -10.04 -0.01
CA ASN A 326 -40.72 -10.51 1.32
C ASN A 326 -40.21 -11.92 1.66
N SER A 327 -38.89 -12.10 1.84
CA SER A 327 -38.39 -13.34 2.44
C SER A 327 -37.60 -13.08 3.71
N ASP A 328 -38.11 -13.60 4.83
CA ASP A 328 -37.31 -13.86 6.03
C ASP A 328 -36.26 -14.94 5.67
N GLU A 329 -35.04 -14.81 6.20
CA GLU A 329 -33.78 -15.49 5.80
C GLU A 329 -33.82 -17.01 5.54
N VAL A 330 -34.87 -17.72 5.99
CA VAL A 330 -34.96 -19.19 5.99
C VAL A 330 -35.79 -19.74 4.81
N ASP A 331 -36.72 -18.95 4.24
CA ASP A 331 -37.64 -19.43 3.18
C ASP A 331 -37.18 -19.09 1.74
N GLY A 332 -36.16 -18.23 1.59
CA GLY A 332 -35.71 -17.74 0.27
C GLY A 332 -35.18 -18.84 -0.67
N LEU A 333 -34.46 -19.82 -0.12
CA LEU A 333 -33.91 -20.96 -0.89
C LEU A 333 -35.00 -21.95 -1.35
N GLU A 334 -36.01 -22.20 -0.53
CA GLU A 334 -37.14 -23.09 -0.89
C GLU A 334 -38.06 -22.42 -1.94
N HIS A 335 -38.23 -21.09 -1.87
CA HIS A 335 -38.98 -20.33 -2.88
C HIS A 335 -38.25 -20.22 -4.21
N LEU A 336 -36.93 -19.99 -4.20
CA LEU A 336 -36.10 -20.04 -5.41
C LEU A 336 -36.26 -21.38 -6.13
N ASN A 337 -36.19 -22.50 -5.41
CA ASN A 337 -36.41 -23.83 -5.98
C ASN A 337 -37.81 -24.02 -6.60
N ARG A 338 -38.85 -23.34 -6.09
CA ARG A 338 -40.21 -23.38 -6.67
C ARG A 338 -40.37 -22.51 -7.91
N MET A 339 -39.76 -21.32 -7.98
CA MET A 339 -39.80 -20.50 -9.20
C MET A 339 -39.10 -21.20 -10.38
N PHE A 340 -38.03 -21.94 -10.10
CA PHE A 340 -37.31 -22.73 -11.10
C PHE A 340 -38.02 -24.02 -11.56
N MET A 341 -39.12 -24.43 -10.92
CA MET A 341 -39.95 -25.55 -11.42
C MET A 341 -40.98 -25.12 -12.48
N PHE A 342 -41.21 -23.81 -12.66
CA PHE A 342 -42.21 -23.28 -13.60
C PHE A 342 -41.62 -22.77 -14.94
N CYS A 343 -40.30 -22.75 -15.09
CA CYS A 343 -39.59 -22.57 -16.37
C CYS A 343 -38.95 -23.89 -16.78
#